data_AF-A0A4Q4D061-F1
#
_entry.id   AF-A0A4Q4D061-F1
#
_cell.length_a   1.000
_cell.length_b   1.000
_cell.length_c   1.000
_cell.angle_alpha   90.00
_cell.angle_beta   90.00
_cell.angle_gamma   90.00
#
_symmetry.space_group_name_H-M   'P 1'
#
loop_
_entity.id
_entity.type
_entity.pdbx_description
1 polymer ?
#
loop_
_entity_poly.entity_id
_entity_poly.type
_entity_poly.pdbx_seq_one_letter_code
_entity_poly.pdbx_strand_id
1 'polypeptide(L)'
;MTARPADWEELALSPTTDAEAVRRAYRARLKLVGPDRDPDGFQRLRAAYEAVLADLEATPSGTQPAAEHDAGASTGRVLEDLKAHRNAGDEAGAIAVIDAALAALPPGSAALDALETALLDDVALSRTLSPGLFRHLMTRFDWHDAQGRAARAEPERHAVLLDRLAAEDWLDALREEAGGPGSTVAAAMLASRRQHAPALPPAGFDPAARDRARTLFGELREHGRFLLHRFDGASLARVREAVEGPPLLSEPPVPPPRPAAVLPHPALTQKHGRLIGLGVAAVITIGVFAKDPVTRLLFPPDRGTVPELARTELENPTLPWLE
;
A
#
# COMPACT_ATOMS: atom_id res chain seq x y z
N MET A 1 23.58 14.61 18.05
CA MET A 1 22.85 15.09 19.24
C MET A 1 23.45 14.33 20.41
N THR A 2 23.99 15.03 21.41
CA THR A 2 24.58 14.40 22.60
C THR A 2 23.48 13.83 23.50
N ALA A 3 23.72 12.68 24.12
CA ALA A 3 22.79 12.07 25.05
C ALA A 3 22.54 13.00 26.26
N ARG A 4 21.29 13.17 26.66
CA ARG A 4 20.93 14.01 27.82
C ARG A 4 21.06 13.21 29.12
N PRO A 5 21.28 13.87 30.28
CA PRO A 5 21.32 13.17 31.58
C PRO A 5 20.08 12.31 31.86
N ALA A 6 18.91 12.75 31.41
CA ALA A 6 17.65 12.02 31.53
C ALA A 6 17.64 10.67 30.77
N ASP A 7 18.40 10.55 29.68
CA ASP A 7 18.46 9.32 28.88
C ASP A 7 19.24 8.21 29.62
N TRP A 8 20.26 8.60 30.40
CA TRP A 8 21.01 7.69 31.28
C TRP A 8 20.20 7.26 32.51
N GLU A 9 19.40 8.16 33.08
CA GLU A 9 18.47 7.86 34.18
C GLU A 9 17.36 6.89 33.73
N GLU A 10 16.84 7.05 32.52
CA GLU A 10 15.89 6.13 31.90
C GLU A 10 16.51 4.76 31.59
N LEU A 11 17.83 4.63 31.56
CA LEU A 11 18.53 3.34 31.54
C LEU A 11 18.97 2.85 32.94
N ALA A 12 18.84 3.69 33.97
CA ALA A 12 19.32 3.46 35.35
C ALA A 12 20.78 3.05 35.33
N LEU A 13 21.53 3.74 34.49
CA LEU A 13 22.94 3.52 34.30
C LEU A 13 23.65 4.86 34.48
N SER A 14 24.81 4.86 35.13
CA SER A 14 25.69 6.03 35.11
C SER A 14 26.31 6.17 33.71
N PRO A 15 26.57 7.40 33.24
CA PRO A 15 27.25 7.63 31.96
C PRO A 15 28.51 6.78 31.82
N THR A 16 28.58 5.94 30.79
CA THR A 16 29.66 4.98 30.54
C THR A 16 29.99 4.92 29.06
N THR A 17 31.22 4.57 28.72
CA THR A 17 31.65 4.34 27.32
C THR A 17 31.49 2.89 26.87
N ASP A 18 31.06 1.99 27.78
CA ASP A 18 30.85 0.58 27.47
C ASP A 18 29.47 0.34 26.84
N ALA A 19 29.43 0.20 25.51
CA ALA A 19 28.22 -0.10 24.76
C ALA A 19 27.55 -1.42 25.17
N GLU A 20 28.31 -2.41 25.66
CA GLU A 20 27.74 -3.67 26.17
C GLU A 20 27.08 -3.49 27.54
N ALA A 21 27.59 -2.61 28.39
CA ALA A 21 26.93 -2.23 29.64
C ALA A 21 25.60 -1.53 29.38
N VAL A 22 25.55 -0.62 28.40
CA VAL A 22 24.32 0.06 27.95
C VAL A 22 23.29 -0.95 27.42
N ARG A 23 23.70 -1.86 26.52
CA ARG A 23 22.84 -2.94 26.00
C ARG A 23 22.30 -3.85 27.11
N ARG A 24 23.12 -4.16 28.11
CA ARG A 24 22.73 -5.01 29.24
C ARG A 24 21.71 -4.32 30.16
N ALA A 25 21.92 -3.04 30.46
CA ALA A 25 20.99 -2.24 31.24
C ALA A 25 19.62 -2.14 30.54
N TYR A 26 19.63 -1.90 29.23
CA TYR A 26 18.42 -1.91 28.40
C TYR A 26 17.69 -3.26 28.46
N ARG A 27 18.38 -4.39 28.24
CA ARG A 27 17.76 -5.73 28.33
C ARG A 27 17.18 -6.03 29.71
N ALA A 28 17.82 -5.56 30.78
CA ALA A 28 17.31 -5.73 32.14
C ALA A 28 16.02 -4.93 32.35
N ARG A 29 15.96 -3.70 31.83
CA ARG A 29 14.77 -2.85 31.89
C ARG A 29 13.64 -3.33 30.98
N LEU A 30 13.96 -3.90 29.82
CA LEU A 30 12.97 -4.45 28.89
C LEU A 30 12.14 -5.60 29.51
N LYS A 31 12.75 -6.37 30.44
CA LYS A 31 12.03 -7.41 31.20
C LYS A 31 11.01 -6.84 32.19
N LEU A 32 11.16 -5.57 32.57
CA LEU A 32 10.28 -4.88 33.50
C LEU A 32 9.22 -4.06 32.75
N VAL A 33 9.61 -3.48 31.62
CA VAL A 33 8.79 -2.64 30.74
C VAL A 33 8.59 -3.40 29.43
N GLY A 34 7.68 -4.38 29.48
CA GLY A 34 7.33 -5.20 28.31
C GLY A 34 6.32 -4.48 27.40
N PRO A 35 6.37 -4.71 26.08
CA PRO A 35 5.50 -4.05 25.10
C PRO A 35 4.00 -4.29 25.33
N ASP A 36 3.63 -5.42 25.95
CA ASP A 36 2.23 -5.74 26.30
C ASP A 36 1.73 -5.02 27.56
N ARG A 37 2.65 -4.48 28.37
CA ARG A 37 2.34 -3.96 29.71
C ARG A 37 2.44 -2.44 29.81
N ASP A 38 3.39 -1.84 29.10
CA ASP A 38 3.59 -0.40 29.03
C ASP A 38 4.22 -0.01 27.68
N PRO A 39 3.41 0.14 26.62
CA PRO A 39 3.91 0.52 25.29
C PRO A 39 4.59 1.90 25.28
N ASP A 40 4.06 2.86 26.05
CA ASP A 40 4.65 4.21 26.16
C ASP A 40 5.98 4.18 26.92
N GLY A 41 6.09 3.34 27.96
CA GLY A 41 7.34 3.10 28.69
C GLY A 41 8.40 2.42 27.83
N PHE A 42 8.00 1.47 26.99
CA PHE A 42 8.91 0.85 26.02
C PHE A 42 9.46 1.87 25.02
N GLN A 43 8.62 2.80 24.54
CA GLN A 43 9.04 3.90 23.65
C GLN A 43 10.04 4.85 24.32
N ARG A 44 9.76 5.31 25.55
CA ARG A 44 10.69 6.18 26.29
C ARG A 44 12.04 5.52 26.51
N LEU A 45 12.03 4.24 26.88
CA LEU A 45 13.23 3.44 27.09
C LEU A 45 14.03 3.27 25.80
N ARG A 46 13.35 3.06 24.67
CA ARG A 46 13.99 2.96 23.35
C ARG A 46 14.63 4.28 22.92
N ALA A 47 13.91 5.40 23.04
CA ALA A 47 14.43 6.72 22.68
C ALA A 47 15.67 7.11 23.49
N ALA A 48 15.64 6.86 24.80
CA ALA A 48 16.78 7.08 25.69
C ALA A 48 18.00 6.22 25.30
N TYR A 49 17.76 4.95 25.00
CA TYR A 49 18.81 4.04 24.55
C TYR A 49 19.44 4.47 23.21
N GLU A 50 18.64 4.84 22.22
CA GLU A 50 19.11 5.25 20.90
C GLU A 50 19.96 6.52 20.97
N ALA A 51 19.54 7.49 21.79
CA ALA A 51 20.31 8.71 22.05
C ALA A 51 21.69 8.39 22.68
N VAL A 52 21.74 7.43 23.61
CA VAL A 52 22.98 6.99 24.26
C VAL A 52 23.90 6.24 23.29
N LEU A 53 23.39 5.33 22.46
CA LEU A 53 24.23 4.63 21.49
C LEU A 53 24.79 5.57 20.42
N ALA A 54 23.98 6.51 19.91
CA ALA A 54 24.45 7.48 18.93
C ALA A 54 25.60 8.35 19.48
N ASP A 55 25.58 8.66 20.77
CA ASP A 55 26.65 9.38 21.48
C ASP A 55 27.93 8.53 21.58
N LEU A 56 27.78 7.22 21.82
CA LEU A 56 28.90 6.28 21.88
C LEU A 56 29.51 5.96 20.51
N GLU A 57 28.71 5.81 19.47
CA GLU A 57 29.17 5.53 18.11
C GLU A 57 29.89 6.71 17.46
N ALA A 58 29.58 7.95 17.87
CA ALA A 58 30.35 9.13 17.52
C ALA A 58 31.79 9.09 18.07
N THR A 59 32.10 8.16 19.00
CA THR A 59 33.44 7.89 19.51
C THR A 59 34.05 6.69 18.76
N PRO A 60 35.05 6.89 17.87
CA PRO A 60 35.49 5.83 16.97
C PRO A 60 36.25 4.73 17.72
N SER A 61 35.67 3.54 17.81
CA SER A 61 36.39 2.30 18.14
C SER A 61 35.80 1.13 17.36
N GLY A 62 36.58 0.65 16.38
CA GLY A 62 36.17 -0.32 15.39
C GLY A 62 36.12 -1.76 15.92
N THR A 63 35.03 -2.46 15.59
CA THR A 63 34.94 -3.94 15.53
C THR A 63 33.70 -4.30 14.69
N GLN A 64 33.83 -4.44 13.36
CA GLN A 64 32.77 -4.88 12.44
C GLN A 64 33.37 -5.69 11.29
N PRO A 65 33.41 -7.04 11.41
CA PRO A 65 32.97 -7.87 10.27
C PRO A 65 32.16 -9.14 10.62
N ALA A 66 32.24 -9.66 11.85
CA ALA A 66 31.57 -10.93 12.22
C ALA A 66 30.09 -10.73 12.62
N ALA A 67 29.75 -9.55 13.18
CA ALA A 67 28.41 -9.25 13.64
C ALA A 67 27.40 -9.00 12.50
N GLU A 68 27.86 -8.48 11.35
CA GLU A 68 26.98 -8.15 10.21
C GLU A 68 26.51 -9.38 9.42
N HIS A 69 27.36 -10.41 9.29
CA HIS A 69 26.97 -11.67 8.63
C HIS A 69 25.92 -12.45 9.44
N ASP A 70 26.08 -12.51 10.76
CA ASP A 70 25.12 -13.19 11.64
C ASP A 70 23.79 -12.42 11.73
N ALA A 71 23.85 -11.08 11.67
CA ALA A 71 22.69 -10.21 11.56
C ALA A 71 21.86 -10.52 10.29
N GLY A 72 22.49 -10.58 9.12
CA GLY A 72 21.80 -10.88 7.86
C GLY A 72 21.13 -12.25 7.85
N ALA A 73 21.80 -13.28 8.36
CA ALA A 73 21.21 -14.63 8.48
C ALA A 73 20.04 -14.68 9.48
N SER A 74 20.08 -13.87 10.53
CA SER A 74 19.00 -13.76 11.52
C SER A 74 17.79 -13.03 10.94
N THR A 75 18.00 -11.92 10.22
CA THR A 75 16.94 -11.20 9.49
C THR A 75 16.27 -12.09 8.45
N GLY A 76 17.03 -12.85 7.67
CA GLY A 76 16.48 -13.76 6.66
C GLY A 76 15.55 -14.82 7.24
N ARG A 77 15.88 -15.39 8.40
CA ARG A 77 15.03 -16.38 9.10
C ARG A 77 13.71 -15.76 9.56
N VAL A 78 13.77 -14.58 10.18
CA VAL A 78 12.56 -13.85 10.65
C VAL A 78 11.61 -13.58 9.49
N LEU A 79 12.13 -13.14 8.34
CA LEU A 79 11.30 -12.86 7.16
C LEU A 79 10.67 -14.11 6.56
N GLU A 80 11.36 -15.25 6.61
CA GLU A 80 10.82 -16.52 6.11
C GLU A 80 9.68 -17.03 7.00
N ASP A 81 9.87 -17.01 8.31
CA ASP A 81 8.84 -17.38 9.28
C ASP A 81 7.61 -16.44 9.17
N LEU A 82 7.85 -15.14 9.02
CA LEU A 82 6.80 -14.14 8.79
C LEU A 82 5.99 -14.47 7.53
N LYS A 83 6.67 -14.80 6.42
CA LYS A 83 6.01 -15.19 5.16
C LYS A 83 5.18 -16.46 5.34
N ALA A 84 5.69 -17.45 6.08
CA ALA A 84 4.96 -18.69 6.34
C ALA A 84 3.64 -18.44 7.09
N HIS A 85 3.68 -17.67 8.19
CA HIS A 85 2.47 -17.31 8.93
C HIS A 85 1.49 -16.49 8.08
N ARG A 86 1.99 -15.54 7.28
CA ARG A 86 1.15 -14.75 6.36
C ARG A 86 0.46 -15.62 5.31
N ASN A 87 1.17 -16.58 4.72
CA ASN A 87 0.60 -17.50 3.74
C ASN A 87 -0.43 -18.45 4.37
N ALA A 88 -0.28 -18.78 5.65
CA ALA A 88 -1.26 -19.53 6.42
C ALA A 88 -2.46 -18.69 6.89
N GLY A 89 -2.42 -17.36 6.71
CA GLY A 89 -3.44 -16.44 7.24
C GLY A 89 -3.39 -16.28 8.77
N ASP A 90 -2.29 -16.67 9.41
CA ASP A 90 -2.09 -16.60 10.85
C ASP A 90 -1.48 -15.25 11.24
N GLU A 91 -2.34 -14.24 11.40
CA GLU A 91 -1.93 -12.89 11.80
C GLU A 91 -1.28 -12.87 13.19
N ALA A 92 -1.82 -13.62 14.16
CA ALA A 92 -1.31 -13.66 15.52
C ALA A 92 0.10 -14.26 15.58
N GLY A 93 0.33 -15.36 14.85
CA GLY A 93 1.67 -15.94 14.72
C GLY A 93 2.66 -15.02 14.02
N ALA A 94 2.23 -14.32 12.96
CA ALA A 94 3.07 -13.33 12.28
C ALA A 94 3.50 -12.18 13.21
N ILE A 95 2.57 -11.66 14.02
CA ILE A 95 2.86 -10.64 15.05
C ILE A 95 3.84 -11.19 16.09
N ALA A 96 3.63 -12.42 16.57
CA ALA A 96 4.49 -13.05 17.56
C ALA A 96 5.93 -13.25 17.06
N VAL A 97 6.12 -13.58 15.78
CA VAL A 97 7.45 -13.70 15.15
C VAL A 97 8.20 -12.36 15.18
N ILE A 98 7.51 -11.27 14.81
CA ILE A 98 8.10 -9.92 14.86
C ILE A 98 8.47 -9.54 16.29
N ASP A 99 7.58 -9.80 17.25
CA ASP A 99 7.80 -9.44 18.64
C ASP A 99 8.94 -10.22 19.27
N ALA A 100 9.05 -11.51 18.96
CA ALA A 100 10.17 -12.33 19.38
C ALA A 100 11.50 -11.85 18.76
N ALA A 101 11.50 -11.46 17.48
CA ALA A 101 12.67 -10.91 16.81
C ALA A 101 13.11 -9.58 17.45
N LEU A 102 12.17 -8.67 17.68
CA LEU A 102 12.44 -7.37 18.32
C LEU A 102 12.90 -7.51 19.78
N ALA A 103 12.43 -8.53 20.50
CA ALA A 103 12.89 -8.81 21.86
C ALA A 103 14.32 -9.39 21.90
N ALA A 104 14.71 -10.13 20.85
CA ALA A 104 16.04 -10.74 20.74
C ALA A 104 17.11 -9.75 20.26
N LEU A 105 16.72 -8.79 19.42
CA LEU A 105 17.63 -7.82 18.83
C LEU A 105 17.80 -6.60 19.75
N PRO A 106 19.04 -6.18 20.06
CA PRO A 106 19.24 -4.92 20.76
C PRO A 106 18.68 -3.77 19.91
N PRO A 107 17.97 -2.79 20.51
CA PRO A 107 17.67 -1.53 19.84
C PRO A 107 18.95 -0.90 19.28
N GLY A 108 18.81 -0.06 18.23
CA GLY A 108 19.92 0.62 17.56
C GLY A 108 21.04 -0.29 17.03
N SER A 109 20.86 -1.61 17.02
CA SER A 109 21.86 -2.52 16.47
C SER A 109 21.77 -2.57 14.95
N ALA A 110 22.90 -2.74 14.27
CA ALA A 110 22.94 -2.97 12.83
C ALA A 110 22.02 -4.13 12.36
N ALA A 111 21.75 -5.10 13.24
CA ALA A 111 20.82 -6.20 12.97
C ALA A 111 19.35 -5.77 12.99
N LEU A 112 18.95 -4.98 13.99
CA LEU A 112 17.61 -4.40 14.03
C LEU A 112 17.40 -3.45 12.84
N ASP A 113 18.42 -2.68 12.53
CA ASP A 113 18.47 -1.77 11.40
C ASP A 113 18.26 -2.48 10.06
N ALA A 114 18.98 -3.58 9.83
CA ALA A 114 18.80 -4.41 8.66
C ALA A 114 17.41 -5.06 8.61
N LEU A 115 16.88 -5.49 9.75
CA LEU A 115 15.53 -6.04 9.85
C LEU A 115 14.47 -4.99 9.51
N GLU A 116 14.58 -3.78 10.06
CA GLU A 116 13.67 -2.66 9.79
C GLU A 116 13.65 -2.33 8.30
N THR A 117 14.83 -2.14 7.67
CA THR A 117 14.92 -1.90 6.22
C THR A 117 14.29 -3.03 5.41
N ALA A 118 14.58 -4.29 5.75
CA ALA A 118 14.01 -5.41 5.00
C ALA A 118 12.48 -5.53 5.17
N LEU A 119 11.94 -5.18 6.34
CA LEU A 119 10.51 -5.13 6.58
C LEU A 119 9.85 -3.93 5.89
N LEU A 120 10.51 -2.76 5.84
CA LEU A 120 10.02 -1.58 5.13
C LEU A 120 9.76 -1.91 3.66
N ASP A 121 10.70 -2.62 3.04
CA ASP A 121 10.60 -3.09 1.66
C ASP A 121 9.41 -4.02 1.44
N ASP A 122 9.28 -5.02 2.30
CA ASP A 122 8.21 -6.01 2.20
C ASP A 122 6.83 -5.37 2.42
N VAL A 123 6.70 -4.50 3.42
CA VAL A 123 5.43 -3.87 3.80
C VAL A 123 4.97 -2.85 2.75
N ALA A 124 5.88 -2.02 2.24
CA ALA A 124 5.54 -0.97 1.27
C ALA A 124 5.07 -1.56 -0.08
N LEU A 125 5.54 -2.75 -0.43
CA LEU A 125 5.22 -3.42 -1.70
C LEU A 125 4.14 -4.50 -1.56
N SER A 126 3.83 -4.95 -0.34
CA SER A 126 2.87 -6.03 -0.12
C SER A 126 1.42 -5.59 -0.26
N ARG A 127 0.68 -6.25 -1.15
CA ARG A 127 -0.78 -6.10 -1.31
C ARG A 127 -1.60 -7.05 -0.41
N THR A 128 -0.95 -8.06 0.17
CA THR A 128 -1.62 -9.14 0.92
C THR A 128 -1.36 -9.07 2.42
N LEU A 129 -0.60 -8.08 2.88
CA LEU A 129 -0.36 -7.88 4.31
C LEU A 129 -1.68 -7.53 5.01
N SER A 130 -1.99 -8.24 6.09
CA SER A 130 -3.20 -8.00 6.86
C SER A 130 -3.15 -6.64 7.57
N PRO A 131 -4.30 -5.97 7.80
CA PRO A 131 -4.33 -4.66 8.42
C PRO A 131 -3.79 -4.65 9.87
N GLY A 132 -4.05 -5.69 10.65
CA GLY A 132 -3.59 -5.79 12.03
C GLY A 132 -2.08 -5.88 12.12
N LEU A 133 -1.47 -6.79 11.34
CA LEU A 133 -0.02 -6.90 11.24
C LEU A 133 0.64 -5.62 10.70
N PHE A 134 0.02 -4.97 9.70
CA PHE A 134 0.51 -3.69 9.19
C PHE A 134 0.57 -2.62 10.28
N ARG A 135 -0.51 -2.42 11.04
CA ARG A 135 -0.57 -1.44 12.13
C ARG A 135 0.39 -1.79 13.26
N HIS A 136 0.52 -3.07 13.57
CA HIS A 136 1.50 -3.54 14.53
C HIS A 136 2.92 -3.12 14.15
N LEU A 137 3.32 -3.33 12.89
CA LEU A 137 4.61 -2.89 12.37
C LEU A 137 4.77 -1.36 12.41
N MET A 138 3.74 -0.61 12.00
CA MET A 138 3.74 0.86 12.08
C MET A 138 4.03 1.36 13.50
N THR A 139 3.41 0.75 14.52
CA THR A 139 3.63 1.10 15.93
C THR A 139 4.99 0.62 16.42
N ARG A 140 5.39 -0.62 16.12
CA ARG A 140 6.63 -1.20 16.64
C ARG A 140 7.88 -0.51 16.13
N PHE A 141 7.88 -0.05 14.88
CA PHE A 141 9.00 0.66 14.27
C PHE A 141 8.85 2.18 14.25
N ASP A 142 7.77 2.70 14.83
CA ASP A 142 7.53 4.15 14.87
C ASP A 142 7.46 4.80 13.48
N TRP A 143 6.98 4.05 12.48
CA TRP A 143 6.93 4.52 11.08
C TRP A 143 5.94 5.65 10.84
N HIS A 144 5.21 6.09 11.86
CA HIS A 144 4.40 7.31 11.78
C HIS A 144 5.25 8.59 11.93
N ASP A 145 6.44 8.50 12.53
CA ASP A 145 7.30 9.66 12.71
C ASP A 145 7.96 10.08 11.38
N ALA A 146 7.66 11.31 10.95
CA ALA A 146 8.25 11.92 9.76
C ALA A 146 9.74 12.24 9.93
N GLN A 147 10.27 12.23 11.15
CA GLN A 147 11.70 12.39 11.45
C GLN A 147 12.37 11.05 11.80
N GLY A 148 11.59 9.97 11.79
CA GLY A 148 12.02 8.63 12.13
C GLY A 148 13.08 8.09 11.17
N ARG A 149 13.66 6.95 11.53
CA ARG A 149 14.73 6.33 10.73
C ARG A 149 14.27 5.97 9.33
N ALA A 150 13.09 5.37 9.18
CA ALA A 150 12.51 5.05 7.88
C ALA A 150 12.34 6.28 6.98
N ALA A 151 11.83 7.39 7.53
CA ALA A 151 11.65 8.65 6.79
C ALA A 151 12.98 9.23 6.29
N ARG A 152 14.05 9.11 7.08
CA ARG A 152 15.39 9.61 6.72
C ARG A 152 16.14 8.68 5.77
N ALA A 153 16.02 7.37 5.96
CA ALA A 153 16.75 6.37 5.18
C ALA A 153 16.10 6.13 3.81
N GLU A 154 14.77 6.02 3.77
CA GLU A 154 13.99 5.63 2.58
C GLU A 154 12.69 6.44 2.48
N PRO A 155 12.77 7.75 2.18
CA PRO A 155 11.63 8.67 2.23
C PRO A 155 10.48 8.27 1.28
N GLU A 156 10.80 7.72 0.11
CA GLU A 156 9.77 7.27 -0.85
C GLU A 156 8.97 6.09 -0.32
N ARG A 157 9.63 5.11 0.31
CA ARG A 157 8.94 3.95 0.90
C ARG A 157 8.15 4.34 2.13
N HIS A 158 8.70 5.23 2.95
CA HIS A 158 8.01 5.80 4.10
C HIS A 158 6.72 6.51 3.70
N ALA A 159 6.75 7.35 2.66
CA ALA A 159 5.56 8.02 2.13
C ALA A 159 4.48 7.00 1.69
N VAL A 160 4.88 5.92 1.01
CA VAL A 160 3.96 4.83 0.61
C VAL A 160 3.30 4.15 1.82
N LEU A 161 4.01 4.02 2.95
CA LEU A 161 3.43 3.49 4.19
C LEU A 161 2.40 4.44 4.80
N LEU A 162 2.67 5.74 4.78
CA LEU A 162 1.72 6.75 5.27
C LEU A 162 0.45 6.79 4.41
N ASP A 163 0.59 6.72 3.08
CA ASP A 163 -0.55 6.61 2.16
C ASP A 163 -1.38 5.35 2.44
N ARG A 164 -0.69 4.24 2.75
CA ARG A 164 -1.34 2.99 3.13
C ARG A 164 -2.08 3.12 4.45
N LEU A 165 -1.48 3.75 5.47
CA LEU A 165 -2.11 3.97 6.76
C LEU A 165 -3.37 4.83 6.61
N ALA A 166 -3.28 5.94 5.89
CA ALA A 166 -4.44 6.79 5.58
C ALA A 166 -5.56 6.01 4.88
N ALA A 167 -5.21 5.11 3.96
CA ALA A 167 -6.16 4.24 3.29
C ALA A 167 -6.84 3.24 4.26
N GLU A 168 -6.08 2.60 5.16
CA GLU A 168 -6.67 1.68 6.15
C GLU A 168 -7.57 2.42 7.14
N ASP A 169 -7.19 3.64 7.55
CA ASP A 169 -7.99 4.47 8.45
C ASP A 169 -9.27 4.98 7.79
N TRP A 170 -9.21 5.36 6.51
CA TRP A 170 -10.40 5.67 5.72
C TRP A 170 -11.35 4.47 5.62
N LEU A 171 -10.83 3.26 5.39
CA LEU A 171 -11.66 2.06 5.31
C LEU A 171 -12.35 1.75 6.64
N ASP A 172 -11.67 1.99 7.77
CA ASP A 172 -12.28 1.80 9.09
C ASP A 172 -13.35 2.86 9.37
N ALA A 173 -13.11 4.13 9.03
CA ALA A 173 -14.13 5.17 9.08
C ALA A 173 -15.35 4.82 8.21
N LEU A 174 -15.15 4.26 7.01
CA LEU A 174 -16.24 3.81 6.14
C LEU A 174 -17.04 2.66 6.78
N ARG A 175 -16.38 1.72 7.46
CA ARG A 175 -17.04 0.61 8.18
C ARG A 175 -17.85 1.11 9.37
N GLU A 176 -17.30 2.05 10.13
CA GLU A 176 -18.00 2.71 11.23
C GLU A 176 -19.23 3.46 10.71
N GLU A 177 -19.09 4.22 9.63
CA GLU A 177 -20.20 4.90 8.97
C GLU A 177 -21.28 3.90 8.56
N ALA A 178 -20.91 2.79 7.92
CA ALA A 178 -21.83 1.74 7.47
C ALA A 178 -22.63 1.08 8.62
N GLY A 179 -22.09 1.08 9.85
CA GLY A 179 -22.78 0.59 11.04
C GLY A 179 -23.81 1.58 11.61
N GLY A 180 -23.80 2.84 11.15
CA GLY A 180 -24.69 3.89 11.62
C GLY A 180 -26.12 3.84 11.03
N PRO A 181 -27.13 4.33 11.74
CA PRO A 181 -28.50 4.42 11.22
C PRO A 181 -28.56 5.37 10.01
N GLY A 182 -29.15 4.91 8.90
CA GLY A 182 -29.29 5.69 7.66
C GLY A 182 -28.10 5.60 6.69
N SER A 183 -27.05 4.85 7.04
CA SER A 183 -25.84 4.72 6.23
C SER A 183 -25.97 3.73 5.07
N THR A 184 -26.85 4.05 4.12
CA THR A 184 -27.16 3.13 3.02
C THR A 184 -26.03 3.08 1.98
N VAL A 185 -25.31 4.18 1.79
CA VAL A 185 -24.25 4.29 0.77
C VAL A 185 -22.99 3.51 1.18
N ALA A 186 -22.44 3.77 2.36
CA ALA A 186 -21.25 3.09 2.85
C ALA A 186 -21.49 1.57 2.99
N ALA A 187 -22.65 1.17 3.54
CA ALA A 187 -23.04 -0.23 3.62
C ALA A 187 -23.18 -0.89 2.24
N ALA A 188 -23.71 -0.18 1.24
CA ALA A 188 -23.81 -0.70 -0.12
C ALA A 188 -22.44 -0.81 -0.82
N MET A 189 -21.51 0.12 -0.58
CA MET A 189 -20.13 0.03 -1.10
C MET A 189 -19.38 -1.17 -0.50
N LEU A 190 -19.52 -1.40 0.81
CA LEU A 190 -18.87 -2.50 1.52
C LEU A 190 -19.53 -3.88 1.29
N ALA A 191 -20.72 -3.92 0.69
CA ALA A 191 -21.42 -5.17 0.45
C ALA A 191 -20.61 -6.09 -0.47
N SER A 192 -20.37 -7.32 -0.05
CA SER A 192 -19.78 -8.35 -0.93
C SER A 192 -20.86 -9.10 -1.70
N ARG A 193 -20.52 -9.72 -2.84
CA ARG A 193 -21.45 -10.55 -3.63
C ARG A 193 -22.09 -11.72 -2.85
N ARG A 194 -21.45 -12.18 -1.77
CA ARG A 194 -21.95 -13.26 -0.90
C ARG A 194 -22.87 -12.74 0.22
N GLN A 195 -22.73 -11.47 0.59
CA GLN A 195 -23.57 -10.84 1.59
C GLN A 195 -24.77 -10.20 0.88
N HIS A 196 -25.96 -10.26 1.51
CA HIS A 196 -27.09 -9.49 1.01
C HIS A 196 -26.75 -8.01 1.16
N ALA A 197 -26.55 -7.33 0.03
CA ALA A 197 -26.45 -5.89 0.03
C ALA A 197 -27.76 -5.31 0.60
N PRO A 198 -27.69 -4.19 1.36
CA PRO A 198 -28.91 -3.49 1.73
C PRO A 198 -29.71 -3.20 0.47
N ALA A 199 -31.03 -3.41 0.53
CA ALA A 199 -31.90 -3.09 -0.59
C ALA A 199 -31.78 -1.59 -0.88
N LEU A 200 -31.17 -1.27 -2.02
CA LEU A 200 -31.13 0.12 -2.49
C LEU A 200 -32.57 0.56 -2.73
N PRO A 201 -32.95 1.77 -2.30
CA PRO A 201 -34.30 2.27 -2.52
C PRO A 201 -34.64 2.24 -4.02
N PRO A 202 -35.84 1.77 -4.40
CA PRO A 202 -36.24 1.65 -5.81
C PRO A 202 -36.32 3.02 -6.52
N ALA A 203 -36.44 4.11 -5.76
CA ALA A 203 -36.40 5.48 -6.25
C ALA A 203 -34.97 6.05 -6.42
N GLY A 204 -33.93 5.24 -6.12
CA GLY A 204 -32.54 5.70 -6.04
C GLY A 204 -32.24 6.48 -4.77
N PHE A 205 -31.00 6.94 -4.63
CA PHE A 205 -30.58 7.75 -3.49
C PHE A 205 -31.23 9.14 -3.49
N ASP A 206 -31.48 9.71 -2.30
CA ASP A 206 -31.81 11.13 -2.16
C ASP A 206 -30.59 12.02 -2.52
N PRO A 207 -30.76 13.34 -2.71
CA PRO A 207 -29.65 14.22 -3.09
C PRO A 207 -28.44 14.18 -2.14
N ALA A 208 -28.67 14.10 -0.83
CA ALA A 208 -27.58 14.07 0.16
C ALA A 208 -26.80 12.75 0.08
N ALA A 209 -27.50 11.62 -0.08
CA ALA A 209 -26.89 10.31 -0.29
C ALA A 209 -26.13 10.23 -1.62
N ARG A 210 -26.60 10.91 -2.69
CA ARG A 210 -25.84 11.01 -3.96
C ARG A 210 -24.54 11.79 -3.80
N ASP A 211 -24.58 12.93 -3.13
CA ASP A 211 -23.38 13.73 -2.90
C ASP A 211 -22.39 12.97 -2.01
N ARG A 212 -22.87 12.29 -0.96
CA ARG A 212 -22.01 11.42 -0.15
C ARG A 212 -21.39 10.29 -0.96
N ALA A 213 -22.16 9.64 -1.85
CA ALA A 213 -21.63 8.60 -2.72
C ALA A 213 -20.51 9.13 -3.62
N ARG A 214 -20.68 10.30 -4.24
CA ARG A 214 -19.62 10.93 -5.05
C ARG A 214 -18.36 11.21 -4.23
N THR A 215 -18.52 11.73 -3.01
CA THR A 215 -17.40 11.95 -2.09
C THR A 215 -16.66 10.64 -1.79
N LEU A 216 -17.39 9.59 -1.40
CA LEU A 216 -16.79 8.29 -1.08
C LEU A 216 -16.10 7.63 -2.28
N PHE A 217 -16.63 7.80 -3.50
CA PHE A 217 -15.94 7.34 -4.72
C PHE A 217 -14.65 8.13 -5.00
N GLY A 218 -14.66 9.44 -4.74
CA GLY A 218 -13.47 10.29 -4.83
C GLY A 218 -12.38 9.84 -3.86
N GLU A 219 -12.74 9.66 -2.58
CA GLU A 219 -11.82 9.20 -1.52
C GLU A 219 -11.32 7.77 -1.81
N LEU A 220 -12.19 6.86 -2.26
CA LEU A 220 -11.79 5.51 -2.67
C LEU A 220 -10.76 5.52 -3.80
N ARG A 221 -10.86 6.48 -4.73
CA ARG A 221 -9.91 6.64 -5.84
C ARG A 221 -8.53 7.06 -5.32
N GLU A 222 -8.49 8.00 -4.38
CA GLU A 222 -7.24 8.44 -3.75
C GLU A 222 -6.54 7.28 -3.03
N HIS A 223 -7.30 6.41 -2.37
CA HIS A 223 -6.80 5.21 -1.69
C HIS A 223 -6.72 3.96 -2.57
N GLY A 224 -7.01 4.09 -3.88
CA GLY A 224 -7.28 2.97 -4.78
C GLY A 224 -6.12 1.98 -4.92
N ARG A 225 -4.87 2.46 -4.76
CA ARG A 225 -3.66 1.62 -4.74
C ARG A 225 -3.75 0.47 -3.73
N PHE A 226 -4.31 0.74 -2.56
CA PHE A 226 -4.35 -0.21 -1.44
C PHE A 226 -5.72 -0.85 -1.25
N LEU A 227 -6.81 -0.16 -1.57
CA LEU A 227 -8.13 -0.61 -1.17
C LEU A 227 -8.97 -1.20 -2.28
N LEU A 228 -8.77 -0.80 -3.55
CA LEU A 228 -9.71 -1.12 -4.63
C LEU A 228 -9.97 -2.63 -4.78
N HIS A 229 -8.93 -3.45 -4.56
CA HIS A 229 -9.03 -4.92 -4.62
C HIS A 229 -9.89 -5.55 -3.52
N ARG A 230 -10.23 -4.80 -2.46
CA ARG A 230 -11.06 -5.25 -1.33
C ARG A 230 -12.54 -4.95 -1.52
N PHE A 231 -12.90 -4.17 -2.55
CA PHE A 231 -14.29 -3.85 -2.88
C PHE A 231 -14.81 -4.78 -3.98
N ASP A 232 -16.10 -5.11 -3.92
CA ASP A 232 -16.76 -5.87 -4.97
C ASP A 232 -17.20 -4.93 -6.10
N GLY A 233 -16.71 -5.18 -7.32
CA GLY A 233 -17.02 -4.34 -8.48
C GLY A 233 -18.51 -4.24 -8.78
N ALA A 234 -19.28 -5.31 -8.56
CA ALA A 234 -20.73 -5.29 -8.79
C ALA A 234 -21.48 -4.49 -7.74
N SER A 235 -21.00 -4.45 -6.50
CA SER A 235 -21.52 -3.54 -5.47
C SER A 235 -21.23 -2.07 -5.80
N LEU A 236 -19.99 -1.75 -6.18
CA LEU A 236 -19.64 -0.39 -6.62
C LEU A 236 -20.47 0.03 -7.85
N ALA A 237 -20.67 -0.86 -8.82
CA ALA A 237 -21.50 -0.58 -9.99
C ALA A 237 -22.96 -0.28 -9.62
N ARG A 238 -23.54 -1.03 -8.68
CA ARG A 238 -24.90 -0.78 -8.19
C ARG A 238 -25.06 0.56 -7.47
N VAL A 239 -24.08 0.92 -6.64
CA VAL A 239 -24.08 2.25 -5.99
C VAL A 239 -23.98 3.34 -7.03
N ARG A 240 -23.11 3.19 -8.04
CA ARG A 240 -22.99 4.15 -9.15
C ARG A 240 -24.29 4.27 -9.94
N GLU A 241 -24.91 3.16 -10.32
CA GLU A 241 -26.21 3.15 -11.01
C GLU A 241 -27.31 3.83 -10.20
N ALA A 242 -27.33 3.67 -8.88
CA ALA A 242 -28.28 4.36 -8.01
C ALA A 242 -28.03 5.88 -7.88
N VAL A 243 -26.83 6.37 -8.25
CA VAL A 243 -26.47 7.79 -8.26
C VAL A 243 -26.69 8.43 -9.62
N GLU A 244 -26.38 7.72 -10.72
CA GLU A 244 -26.37 8.25 -12.09
C GLU A 244 -27.54 7.78 -12.97
N GLY A 245 -28.23 6.70 -12.57
CA GLY A 245 -29.12 5.94 -13.44
C GLY A 245 -28.41 4.81 -14.18
N PRO A 246 -29.14 3.92 -14.88
CA PRO A 246 -28.55 2.84 -15.66
C PRO A 246 -27.60 3.42 -16.71
N PRO A 247 -26.46 2.75 -17.00
CA PRO A 247 -25.54 3.21 -18.03
C PRO A 247 -26.32 3.34 -19.35
N LEU A 248 -26.16 4.48 -20.02
CA LEU A 248 -26.70 4.66 -21.36
C LEU A 248 -26.03 3.62 -22.25
N LEU A 249 -26.71 2.51 -22.52
CA LEU A 249 -26.29 1.54 -23.53
C LEU A 249 -26.07 2.35 -24.81
N SER A 250 -24.82 2.40 -25.29
CA SER A 250 -24.54 2.93 -26.61
C SER A 250 -25.49 2.21 -27.58
N GLU A 251 -26.26 2.96 -28.37
CA GLU A 251 -27.19 2.38 -29.33
C GLU A 251 -26.48 1.24 -30.08
N PRO A 252 -27.13 0.07 -30.24
CA PRO A 252 -26.53 -1.02 -31.00
C PRO A 252 -26.10 -0.45 -32.36
N PRO A 253 -24.89 -0.78 -32.84
CA PRO A 253 -24.38 -0.21 -34.08
C PRO A 253 -25.45 -0.41 -35.16
N VAL A 254 -25.90 0.71 -35.75
CA VAL A 254 -26.83 0.70 -36.88
C VAL A 254 -26.26 -0.30 -37.88
N PRO A 255 -26.96 -1.39 -38.20
CA PRO A 255 -26.42 -2.38 -39.13
C PRO A 255 -26.09 -1.65 -40.43
N PRO A 256 -24.90 -1.90 -41.03
CA PRO A 256 -24.53 -1.21 -42.26
C PRO A 256 -25.65 -1.41 -43.29
N PRO A 257 -26.01 -0.38 -44.07
CA PRO A 257 -27.06 -0.50 -45.07
C PRO A 257 -26.74 -1.70 -45.95
N ARG A 258 -27.69 -2.64 -46.08
CA ARG A 258 -27.53 -3.80 -46.96
C ARG A 258 -27.09 -3.29 -48.33
N PRO A 259 -25.98 -3.78 -48.90
CA PRO A 259 -25.58 -3.35 -50.23
C PRO A 259 -26.73 -3.67 -51.19
N ALA A 260 -27.17 -2.65 -51.93
CA ALA A 260 -28.15 -2.81 -52.99
C ALA A 260 -27.67 -3.93 -53.92
N ALA A 261 -28.57 -4.83 -54.30
CA ALA A 261 -28.28 -5.92 -55.21
C ALA A 261 -27.70 -5.35 -56.52
N VAL A 262 -26.38 -5.47 -56.69
CA VAL A 262 -25.70 -5.13 -57.93
C VAL A 262 -26.00 -6.28 -58.90
N LEU A 263 -26.83 -6.00 -59.90
CA LEU A 263 -27.02 -6.88 -61.05
C LEU A 263 -25.66 -7.06 -61.77
N PRO A 264 -25.33 -8.28 -62.23
CA PRO A 264 -24.03 -8.54 -62.83
C PRO A 264 -23.93 -7.90 -64.23
N HIS A 265 -22.97 -6.99 -64.40
CA HIS A 265 -22.45 -6.63 -65.71
C HIS A 265 -21.24 -7.50 -66.08
N PRO A 266 -21.12 -7.91 -67.35
CA PRO A 266 -20.11 -8.88 -67.78
C PRO A 266 -18.70 -8.27 -67.87
N ALA A 267 -17.74 -9.17 -67.65
CA ALA A 267 -16.32 -8.94 -67.49
C ALA A 267 -15.65 -8.15 -68.62
N LEU A 268 -14.78 -7.21 -68.24
CA LEU A 268 -13.65 -6.77 -69.05
C LEU A 268 -12.39 -6.78 -68.19
N THR A 269 -11.45 -7.61 -68.64
CA THR A 269 -10.08 -7.80 -68.18
C THR A 269 -9.29 -6.50 -68.16
N GLN A 270 -8.55 -6.21 -67.08
CA GLN A 270 -7.43 -5.27 -67.18
C GLN A 270 -6.23 -5.64 -66.30
N LYS A 271 -5.08 -5.66 -66.97
CA LYS A 271 -3.73 -5.91 -66.52
C LYS A 271 -3.22 -4.84 -65.55
N HIS A 272 -2.23 -5.27 -64.77
CA HIS A 272 -1.46 -4.51 -63.78
C HIS A 272 -0.83 -3.22 -64.34
N GLY A 273 -0.81 -2.19 -63.50
CA GLY A 273 -0.06 -0.95 -63.72
C GLY A 273 0.22 -0.26 -62.38
N ARG A 274 1.50 -0.24 -62.01
CA ARG A 274 2.11 0.33 -60.81
C ARG A 274 2.35 1.84 -61.04
N LEU A 275 2.40 2.65 -59.97
CA LEU A 275 3.36 3.76 -59.70
C LEU A 275 2.74 5.00 -59.03
N ILE A 276 3.33 5.34 -57.87
CA ILE A 276 3.92 6.63 -57.47
C ILE A 276 3.00 7.84 -57.23
N GLY A 277 3.16 8.42 -56.03
CA GLY A 277 3.73 9.77 -55.96
C GLY A 277 3.14 10.72 -54.93
N LEU A 278 4.02 11.11 -53.98
CA LEU A 278 4.15 12.40 -53.26
C LEU A 278 2.90 13.04 -52.64
N GLY A 279 2.89 13.55 -51.41
CA GLY A 279 4.00 14.05 -50.58
C GLY A 279 3.64 15.44 -50.03
N VAL A 280 4.26 15.80 -48.90
CA VAL A 280 4.46 17.17 -48.37
C VAL A 280 3.26 17.79 -47.61
N ALA A 281 3.38 18.49 -46.48
CA ALA A 281 4.39 18.63 -45.40
C ALA A 281 3.83 19.62 -44.34
N ALA A 282 4.23 19.39 -43.07
CA ALA A 282 4.66 20.38 -42.05
C ALA A 282 3.64 21.46 -41.56
N VAL A 283 3.69 22.08 -40.36
CA VAL A 283 4.73 22.57 -39.43
C VAL A 283 4.07 22.77 -38.03
N ILE A 284 4.57 22.17 -36.93
CA ILE A 284 5.25 22.75 -35.73
C ILE A 284 4.49 23.90 -35.01
N THR A 285 4.15 23.82 -33.71
CA THR A 285 4.99 24.27 -32.55
C THR A 285 4.37 23.76 -31.23
N ILE A 286 4.99 22.79 -30.52
CA ILE A 286 5.81 22.91 -29.29
C ILE A 286 5.15 23.64 -28.10
N GLY A 287 4.81 22.86 -27.08
CA GLY A 287 4.71 23.26 -25.67
C GLY A 287 5.24 22.12 -24.81
N VAL A 288 6.43 22.33 -24.23
CA VAL A 288 7.25 21.37 -23.47
C VAL A 288 6.79 21.31 -22.01
N PHE A 289 6.61 20.11 -21.46
CA PHE A 289 7.16 19.76 -20.13
C PHE A 289 7.49 18.25 -20.07
N ALA A 290 8.80 17.98 -20.11
CA ALA A 290 9.49 16.76 -19.70
C ALA A 290 9.23 16.48 -18.20
N LYS A 291 9.46 15.33 -17.56
CA LYS A 291 10.14 14.03 -17.74
C LYS A 291 9.78 13.27 -16.43
N ASP A 292 9.67 11.96 -16.29
CA ASP A 292 10.54 10.90 -16.78
C ASP A 292 9.80 9.54 -16.92
N PRO A 293 10.32 8.64 -17.77
CA PRO A 293 9.76 7.31 -18.04
C PRO A 293 10.66 6.21 -17.47
N VAL A 294 10.42 5.70 -16.26
CA VAL A 294 11.26 4.59 -15.71
C VAL A 294 10.47 3.46 -15.04
N THR A 295 9.13 3.51 -14.92
CA THR A 295 8.40 2.45 -14.18
C THR A 295 8.05 1.20 -14.98
N ARG A 296 8.73 0.91 -16.10
CA ARG A 296 8.34 -0.19 -17.01
C ARG A 296 9.22 -1.44 -16.99
N LEU A 297 10.23 -1.56 -16.12
CA LEU A 297 11.17 -2.68 -16.18
C LEU A 297 11.51 -3.27 -14.81
N LEU A 298 10.51 -3.74 -14.08
CA LEU A 298 10.70 -4.80 -13.09
C LEU A 298 9.49 -5.74 -13.19
N PHE A 299 9.76 -7.04 -13.32
CA PHE A 299 8.85 -8.21 -13.29
C PHE A 299 8.46 -8.88 -14.64
N PRO A 300 8.82 -10.18 -14.83
CA PRO A 300 8.39 -10.99 -15.97
C PRO A 300 6.94 -11.50 -15.80
N PRO A 301 6.27 -11.92 -16.89
CA PRO A 301 4.87 -12.36 -16.85
C PRO A 301 4.79 -13.84 -16.44
N ASP A 302 4.24 -14.14 -15.25
CA ASP A 302 3.85 -15.50 -14.91
C ASP A 302 2.37 -15.73 -15.24
N ARG A 303 2.10 -16.82 -15.94
CA ARG A 303 0.79 -17.23 -16.47
C ARG A 303 0.14 -18.22 -15.50
N GLY A 304 -1.02 -17.87 -14.96
CA GLY A 304 -1.84 -18.76 -14.14
C GLY A 304 -3.21 -18.17 -13.85
N THR A 305 -4.17 -18.53 -14.69
CA THR A 305 -5.59 -18.14 -14.81
C THR A 305 -6.41 -17.85 -13.54
N VAL A 306 -7.34 -16.90 -13.76
CA VAL A 306 -8.62 -16.57 -13.10
C VAL A 306 -8.60 -15.31 -12.22
N PRO A 307 -9.08 -14.14 -12.71
CA PRO A 307 -9.38 -13.84 -14.12
C PRO A 307 -9.13 -12.40 -14.60
N GLU A 308 -8.86 -12.33 -15.90
CA GLU A 308 -9.03 -11.20 -16.85
C GLU A 308 -10.29 -10.34 -16.67
N LEU A 309 -11.31 -10.79 -15.93
CA LEU A 309 -12.56 -10.05 -15.65
C LEU A 309 -12.35 -8.76 -14.85
N ALA A 310 -11.35 -8.69 -13.96
CA ALA A 310 -11.06 -7.46 -13.22
C ALA A 310 -10.36 -6.39 -14.09
N ARG A 311 -9.71 -6.81 -15.18
CA ARG A 311 -9.14 -5.88 -16.17
C ARG A 311 -10.22 -5.37 -17.13
N THR A 312 -11.15 -6.21 -17.57
CA THR A 312 -12.21 -5.79 -18.50
C THR A 312 -13.30 -4.92 -17.86
N GLU A 313 -13.55 -5.01 -16.55
CA GLU A 313 -14.54 -4.14 -15.87
C GLU A 313 -14.01 -2.75 -15.46
N LEU A 314 -12.70 -2.56 -15.39
CA LEU A 314 -12.07 -1.24 -15.16
C LEU A 314 -11.61 -0.57 -16.46
N GLU A 315 -11.47 -1.31 -17.56
CA GLU A 315 -10.97 -0.79 -18.86
C GLU A 315 -12.09 -0.36 -19.85
N ASN A 316 -13.33 -0.14 -19.41
CA ASN A 316 -14.37 0.39 -20.31
C ASN A 316 -14.31 1.94 -20.37
N PRO A 317 -13.97 2.56 -21.52
CA PRO A 317 -13.59 3.98 -21.67
C PRO A 317 -14.76 4.99 -21.63
N THR A 318 -15.80 4.76 -20.82
CA THR A 318 -16.99 5.64 -20.72
C THR A 318 -17.44 5.96 -19.29
N LEU A 319 -16.59 5.70 -18.29
CA LEU A 319 -16.79 6.05 -16.87
C LEU A 319 -16.68 7.57 -16.64
N PRO A 320 -17.76 8.34 -16.40
CA PRO A 320 -17.68 9.80 -16.30
C PRO A 320 -17.38 10.32 -14.88
N TRP A 321 -16.51 9.64 -14.10
CA TRP A 321 -15.95 10.17 -12.83
C TRP A 321 -14.48 9.77 -12.59
N LEU A 322 -13.70 9.56 -13.65
CA LEU A 322 -12.27 9.24 -13.57
C LEU A 322 -11.44 10.12 -14.54
N GLU A 323 -11.66 11.44 -14.52
CA GLU A 323 -10.63 12.41 -14.94
C GLU A 323 -9.96 13.04 -13.71
#